data_AF-A0A956JSF3-F1
#
_entry.id   AF-A0A956JSF3-F1
#
_cell.length_a   1.000
_cell.length_b   1.000
_cell.length_c   1.000
_cell.angle_alpha   90.00
_cell.angle_beta   90.00
_cell.angle_gamma   90.00
#
_symmetry.space_group_name_H-M   'P 1'
#
loop_
_entity.id
_entity.type
_entity.pdbx_description
1 polymer ?
#
loop_
_entity_poly.entity_id
_entity_poly.type
_entity_poly.pdbx_seq_one_letter_code
_entity_poly.pdbx_strand_id
1 'polypeptide(L)'
;MKAAARSAALLLLAASVSACGAQSQFTRRNARASEIVWRVNGALQATKGGRVVAEGRSFSGLDEAVSCVPMARERASAAHSSYVGGQIATWSGFTVMIGGAGAGVGMMFADREKLLWPGAAVAIGSAVLGGIVAIVGANLIAKSRPAALDAVNMYNDHYAATRACRGFGEKRPLGPRVGKASLRMRSSLVERRAR
;
A
#
# COMPACT_ATOMS: atom_id res chain seq x y z
N MET A 1 -2.87 41.55 29.93
CA MET A 1 -2.87 41.64 28.45
C MET A 1 -1.77 40.81 27.74
N LYS A 2 -0.71 40.33 28.41
CA LYS A 2 0.37 39.54 27.77
C LYS A 2 0.00 38.08 27.41
N ALA A 3 -1.06 37.51 27.99
CA ALA A 3 -1.48 36.12 27.75
C ALA A 3 -2.19 35.93 26.39
N ALA A 4 -3.00 36.89 25.95
CA ALA A 4 -3.74 36.81 24.68
C ALA A 4 -2.82 36.82 23.45
N ALA A 5 -1.68 37.53 23.53
CA ALA A 5 -0.71 37.61 22.43
C ALA A 5 0.05 36.29 22.21
N ARG A 6 0.22 35.45 23.25
CA ARG A 6 0.91 34.15 23.13
C ARG A 6 0.04 33.08 22.46
N SER A 7 -1.27 33.11 22.69
CA SER A 7 -2.21 32.17 22.07
C SER A 7 -2.41 32.43 20.57
N ALA A 8 -2.38 33.68 20.13
CA ALA A 8 -2.50 34.03 18.72
C ALA A 8 -1.28 33.58 17.88
N ALA A 9 -0.07 33.66 18.45
CA ALA A 9 1.15 33.24 17.78
C ALA A 9 1.20 31.72 17.53
N LEU A 10 0.68 30.90 18.45
CA LEU A 10 0.60 29.43 18.29
C LEU A 10 -0.40 29.00 17.20
N LEU A 11 -1.52 29.71 17.07
CA LEU A 11 -2.52 29.45 16.02
C LEU A 11 -2.01 29.84 14.62
N LEU A 12 -1.27 30.94 14.52
CA LEU A 12 -0.63 31.38 13.27
C LEU A 12 0.50 30.44 12.84
N LEU A 13 1.29 29.92 13.79
CA LEU A 13 2.33 28.93 13.49
C LEU A 13 1.71 27.60 13.01
N ALA A 14 0.62 27.14 13.65
CA ALA A 14 -0.09 25.92 13.24
C ALA A 14 -0.73 26.04 11.84
N ALA A 15 -1.19 27.22 11.44
CA ALA A 15 -1.75 27.46 10.10
C ALA A 15 -0.66 27.44 9.00
N SER A 16 0.54 27.96 9.29
CA SER A 16 1.61 28.08 8.28
C SER A 16 2.24 26.76 7.81
N VAL A 17 2.05 25.65 8.54
CA VAL A 17 2.59 24.32 8.14
C VAL A 17 1.70 23.63 7.07
N SER A 18 0.54 24.17 6.75
CA SER A 18 -0.44 23.53 5.84
C SER A 18 -0.29 23.89 4.35
N ALA A 19 0.62 24.80 3.97
CA ALA A 19 0.56 25.46 2.66
C ALA A 19 1.51 24.91 1.57
N CYS A 20 2.32 23.87 1.80
CA CYS A 20 3.27 23.38 0.80
C CYS A 20 2.96 21.94 0.35
N GLY A 21 1.88 21.79 -0.41
CA GLY A 21 1.48 20.52 -1.03
C GLY A 21 1.37 20.65 -2.54
N ALA A 22 2.48 20.91 -3.24
CA ALA A 22 2.51 20.81 -4.70
C ALA A 22 2.30 19.33 -5.10
N GLN A 23 1.05 18.92 -5.30
CA GLN A 23 0.71 17.58 -5.78
C GLN A 23 1.11 17.45 -7.26
N SER A 24 2.28 16.86 -7.49
CA SER A 24 2.65 16.33 -8.80
C SER A 24 1.70 15.19 -9.17
N GLN A 25 0.83 15.43 -10.15
CA GLN A 25 0.00 14.38 -10.74
C GLN A 25 0.78 13.73 -11.89
N PHE A 26 1.54 12.68 -11.57
CA PHE A 26 2.13 11.83 -12.61
C PHE A 26 1.08 10.83 -13.11
N THR A 27 0.70 10.95 -14.38
CA THR A 27 -0.11 9.96 -15.08
C THR A 27 0.69 9.38 -16.24
N ARG A 28 0.94 8.07 -16.21
CA ARG A 28 1.65 7.38 -17.30
C ARG A 28 0.69 7.27 -18.50
N ARG A 29 0.92 8.07 -19.56
CA ARG A 29 0.08 8.05 -20.77
C ARG A 29 0.22 6.77 -21.61
N ASN A 30 1.36 6.08 -21.52
CA ASN A 30 1.69 4.90 -22.34
C ASN A 30 1.82 3.64 -21.47
N ALA A 31 0.75 3.20 -20.83
CA ALA A 31 0.70 1.90 -20.17
C ALA A 31 0.12 0.85 -21.12
N ARG A 32 0.77 -0.31 -21.23
CA ARG A 32 0.21 -1.44 -21.98
C ARG A 32 -1.00 -2.01 -21.22
N ALA A 33 -1.97 -2.58 -21.93
CA ALA A 33 -3.18 -3.15 -21.31
C ALA A 33 -2.89 -4.23 -20.24
N SER A 34 -1.76 -4.92 -20.35
CA SER A 34 -1.29 -5.97 -19.46
C SER A 34 -0.42 -5.47 -18.29
N GLU A 35 0.03 -4.22 -18.32
CA GLU A 35 0.82 -3.60 -17.25
C GLU A 35 -0.13 -3.12 -16.14
N ILE A 36 0.32 -3.26 -14.90
CA ILE A 36 -0.37 -2.70 -13.75
C ILE A 36 0.21 -1.32 -13.49
N VAL A 37 -0.64 -0.30 -13.42
CA VAL A 37 -0.25 1.08 -13.13
C VAL A 37 -1.01 1.63 -11.93
N TRP A 38 -0.29 2.38 -11.12
CA TRP A 38 -0.85 3.14 -10.02
C TRP A 38 -1.53 4.40 -10.56
N ARG A 39 -2.78 4.61 -10.17
CA ARG A 39 -3.55 5.81 -10.45
C ARG A 39 -4.03 6.41 -9.14
N VAL A 40 -4.04 7.73 -9.05
CA VAL A 40 -4.67 8.44 -7.94
C VAL A 40 -6.01 8.99 -8.44
N ASN A 41 -7.11 8.46 -7.90
CA ASN A 41 -8.46 8.96 -8.18
C ASN A 41 -9.24 9.01 -6.86
N GLY A 42 -9.00 10.06 -6.06
CA GLY A 42 -9.44 10.15 -4.67
C GLY A 42 -8.63 9.27 -3.70
N ALA A 43 -8.23 8.07 -4.14
CA ALA A 43 -7.30 7.19 -3.47
C ALA A 43 -6.28 6.61 -4.45
N LEU A 44 -5.15 6.10 -3.94
CA LEU A 44 -4.25 5.27 -4.71
C LEU A 44 -5.02 4.01 -5.16
N GLN A 45 -4.90 3.62 -6.42
CA GLN A 45 -5.56 2.44 -6.99
C GLN A 45 -4.60 1.77 -7.96
N ALA A 46 -4.54 0.44 -7.95
CA ALA A 46 -3.86 -0.32 -8.98
C ALA A 46 -4.85 -0.59 -10.11
N THR A 47 -4.47 -0.27 -11.35
CA THR A 47 -5.30 -0.49 -12.53
C THR A 47 -4.55 -1.31 -13.58
N LYS A 48 -5.28 -2.16 -14.29
CA LYS A 48 -4.77 -2.98 -15.40
C LYS A 48 -5.77 -2.90 -16.55
N GLY A 49 -5.32 -2.45 -17.72
CA GLY A 49 -6.19 -2.26 -18.88
C GLY A 49 -7.40 -1.37 -18.60
N GLY A 50 -7.24 -0.34 -17.76
CA GLY A 50 -8.31 0.58 -17.37
C GLY A 50 -9.27 0.07 -16.29
N ARG A 51 -9.15 -1.19 -15.85
CA ARG A 51 -9.94 -1.75 -14.75
C ARG A 51 -9.18 -1.64 -13.43
N VAL A 52 -9.87 -1.31 -12.34
CA VAL A 52 -9.31 -1.35 -10.99
C VAL A 52 -9.12 -2.82 -10.61
N VAL A 53 -7.89 -3.19 -10.23
CA VAL A 53 -7.52 -4.54 -9.79
C VAL A 53 -7.17 -4.59 -8.31
N ALA A 54 -6.81 -3.45 -7.71
CA ALA A 54 -6.66 -3.33 -6.27
C ALA A 54 -7.00 -1.93 -5.78
N GLU A 55 -7.67 -1.87 -4.63
CA GLU A 55 -7.94 -0.62 -3.93
C GLU A 55 -6.73 -0.24 -3.06
N GLY A 56 -6.14 0.93 -3.25
CA GLY A 56 -4.87 1.28 -2.60
C GLY A 56 -4.96 1.73 -1.16
N ARG A 57 -6.14 1.66 -0.51
CA ARG A 57 -6.20 1.69 0.96
C ARG A 57 -5.63 0.39 1.50
N SER A 58 -6.28 -0.74 1.22
CA SER A 58 -5.90 -2.04 1.78
C SER A 58 -5.01 -2.89 0.88
N PHE A 59 -4.80 -2.49 -0.37
CA PHE A 59 -4.17 -3.32 -1.41
C PHE A 59 -4.92 -4.64 -1.66
N SER A 60 -6.20 -4.71 -1.26
CA SER A 60 -7.04 -5.89 -1.50
C SER A 60 -7.17 -6.14 -3.00
N GLY A 61 -7.04 -7.41 -3.41
CA GLY A 61 -7.06 -7.85 -4.80
C GLY A 61 -5.71 -7.76 -5.52
N LEU A 62 -4.69 -7.12 -4.93
CA LEU A 62 -3.38 -6.97 -5.58
C LEU A 62 -2.66 -8.31 -5.73
N ASP A 63 -2.75 -9.18 -4.72
CA ASP A 63 -2.15 -10.51 -4.70
C ASP A 63 -2.72 -11.42 -5.79
N GLU A 64 -4.02 -11.33 -6.03
CA GLU A 64 -4.67 -11.98 -7.17
C GLU A 64 -4.17 -11.36 -8.48
N ALA A 65 -4.15 -10.02 -8.58
CA ALA A 65 -3.73 -9.28 -9.77
C ALA A 65 -2.32 -9.65 -10.27
N VAL A 66 -1.39 -9.92 -9.34
CA VAL A 66 0.01 -10.28 -9.61
C VAL A 66 0.31 -11.78 -9.44
N SER A 67 -0.72 -12.61 -9.28
CA SER A 67 -0.60 -14.05 -8.93
C SER A 67 0.26 -14.88 -9.88
N CYS A 68 0.42 -14.44 -11.13
CA CYS A 68 1.26 -15.13 -12.11
C CYS A 68 2.76 -15.08 -11.77
N VAL A 69 3.20 -14.14 -10.92
CA VAL A 69 4.59 -14.04 -10.44
C VAL A 69 4.57 -14.35 -8.94
N PRO A 70 5.01 -15.54 -8.50
CA PRO A 70 4.90 -15.97 -7.10
C PRO A 70 5.52 -14.98 -6.10
N MET A 71 6.70 -14.43 -6.42
CA MET A 71 7.37 -13.43 -5.57
C MET A 71 6.57 -12.13 -5.45
N ALA A 72 5.94 -11.67 -6.55
CA ALA A 72 5.10 -10.47 -6.51
C ALA A 72 3.86 -10.71 -5.65
N ARG A 73 3.26 -11.91 -5.74
CA ARG A 73 2.10 -12.29 -4.93
C ARG A 73 2.41 -12.30 -3.45
N GLU A 74 3.56 -12.85 -3.06
CA GLU A 74 4.01 -12.86 -1.67
C GLU A 74 4.16 -11.44 -1.12
N ARG A 75 4.78 -10.53 -1.89
CA ARG A 75 4.91 -9.12 -1.51
C ARG A 75 3.57 -8.40 -1.41
N ALA A 76 2.65 -8.66 -2.34
CA ALA A 76 1.30 -8.09 -2.30
C ALA A 76 0.49 -8.60 -1.09
N SER A 77 0.59 -9.89 -0.77
CA SER A 77 -0.04 -10.48 0.42
C SER A 77 0.53 -9.90 1.71
N ALA A 78 1.85 -9.76 1.80
CA ALA A 78 2.53 -9.12 2.92
C ALA A 78 2.13 -7.65 3.08
N ALA A 79 1.95 -6.92 1.97
CA ALA A 79 1.45 -5.55 1.98
C ALA A 79 0.03 -5.48 2.55
N HIS A 80 -0.86 -6.33 2.07
CA HIS A 80 -2.25 -6.39 2.55
C HIS A 80 -2.33 -6.71 4.05
N SER A 81 -1.66 -7.78 4.50
CA SER A 81 -1.68 -8.20 5.90
C SER A 81 -1.04 -7.16 6.83
N SER A 82 0.06 -6.52 6.42
CA SER A 82 0.69 -5.43 7.19
C SER A 82 -0.23 -4.22 7.30
N TYR A 83 -0.96 -3.87 6.24
CA TYR A 83 -1.89 -2.75 6.28
C TYR A 83 -3.08 -3.04 7.22
N VAL A 84 -3.70 -4.22 7.10
CA VAL A 84 -4.83 -4.62 7.94
C VAL A 84 -4.41 -4.72 9.40
N GLY A 85 -3.32 -5.44 9.69
CA GLY A 85 -2.78 -5.55 11.04
C GLY A 85 -2.37 -4.19 11.61
N GLY A 86 -1.80 -3.32 10.79
CA GLY A 86 -1.46 -1.95 11.15
C GLY A 86 -2.69 -1.11 11.51
N GLN A 87 -3.77 -1.18 10.72
CA GLN A 87 -5.03 -0.50 11.05
C GLN A 87 -5.63 -0.99 12.36
N ILE A 88 -5.70 -2.31 12.55
CA ILE A 88 -6.23 -2.92 13.78
C ILE A 88 -5.43 -2.44 14.99
N ALA A 89 -4.09 -2.49 14.91
CA ALA A 89 -3.23 -1.99 15.97
C ALA A 89 -3.45 -0.49 16.22
N THR A 90 -3.50 0.34 15.17
CA THR A 90 -3.74 1.78 15.32
C THR A 90 -5.05 2.09 16.03
N TRP A 91 -6.16 1.49 15.60
CA TRP A 91 -7.46 1.71 16.23
C TRP A 91 -7.56 1.14 17.64
N SER A 92 -6.94 -0.01 17.88
CA SER A 92 -6.88 -0.60 19.24
C SER A 92 -6.08 0.30 20.17
N GLY A 93 -4.94 0.83 19.71
CA GLY A 93 -4.13 1.79 20.45
C GLY A 93 -4.92 3.05 20.80
N PHE A 94 -5.61 3.65 19.83
CA PHE A 94 -6.48 4.81 20.08
C PHE A 94 -7.61 4.51 21.07
N THR A 95 -8.22 3.32 20.96
CA THR A 95 -9.30 2.90 21.87
C THR A 95 -8.80 2.77 23.31
N VAL A 96 -7.63 2.15 23.51
CA VAL A 96 -6.98 2.05 24.82
C VAL A 96 -6.63 3.45 25.34
N MET A 97 -6.06 4.29 24.48
CA MET A 97 -5.64 5.65 24.83
C MET A 97 -6.82 6.50 25.33
N ILE A 98 -7.90 6.56 24.54
CA ILE A 98 -9.07 7.40 24.84
C ILE A 98 -9.90 6.77 25.96
N GLY A 99 -10.15 5.46 25.88
CA GLY A 99 -10.96 4.75 26.87
C GLY A 99 -10.32 4.72 28.25
N GLY A 100 -9.00 4.46 28.32
CA GLY A 100 -8.29 4.47 29.59
C GLY A 100 -8.08 5.88 30.15
N ALA A 101 -7.85 6.89 29.30
CA ALA A 101 -7.83 8.28 29.75
C ALA A 101 -9.20 8.71 30.33
N GLY A 102 -10.29 8.37 29.63
CA GLY A 102 -11.65 8.63 30.11
C GLY A 102 -11.97 7.92 31.42
N ALA A 103 -11.61 6.63 31.54
CA ALA A 103 -11.79 5.86 32.76
C ALA A 103 -10.97 6.45 33.93
N GLY A 104 -9.69 6.79 33.69
CA GLY A 104 -8.81 7.37 34.69
C GLY A 104 -9.33 8.74 35.18
N VAL A 105 -9.78 9.61 34.27
CA VAL A 105 -10.43 10.87 34.62
C VAL A 105 -11.73 10.63 35.40
N GLY A 106 -12.55 9.68 34.97
CA GLY A 106 -13.77 9.29 35.67
C GLY A 106 -13.50 8.86 37.13
N MET A 107 -12.45 8.08 37.35
CA MET A 107 -12.02 7.70 38.71
C MET A 107 -11.66 8.90 39.57
N MET A 108 -10.93 9.89 39.04
CA MET A 108 -10.57 11.10 39.78
C MET A 108 -11.80 11.92 40.24
N PHE A 109 -12.87 11.92 39.45
CA PHE A 109 -14.11 12.63 39.78
C PHE A 109 -15.06 11.82 40.68
N ALA A 110 -14.95 10.48 40.68
CA ALA A 110 -15.79 9.61 41.50
C ALA A 110 -15.46 9.70 43.00
N ASP A 111 -14.17 9.70 43.36
CA ASP A 111 -13.71 9.92 44.74
C ASP A 111 -12.33 10.56 44.70
N ARG A 112 -12.30 11.90 44.80
CA ARG A 112 -11.08 12.67 44.60
C ARG A 112 -10.03 12.42 45.68
N GLU A 113 -10.42 12.05 46.89
CA GLU A 113 -9.46 11.84 47.98
C GLU A 113 -8.73 10.51 47.85
N LYS A 114 -9.42 9.46 47.38
CA LYS A 114 -8.85 8.11 47.27
C LYS A 114 -8.36 7.75 45.87
N LEU A 115 -8.97 8.31 44.83
CA LEU A 115 -8.79 7.88 43.44
C LEU A 115 -8.07 8.89 42.56
N LEU A 116 -7.63 10.05 43.07
CA LEU A 116 -6.89 11.02 42.27
C LEU A 116 -5.61 10.41 41.68
N TRP A 117 -4.75 9.83 42.52
CA TRP A 117 -3.49 9.23 42.08
C TRP A 117 -3.69 7.94 41.25
N PRO A 118 -4.53 6.97 41.66
CA PRO A 118 -4.86 5.82 40.83
C PRO A 118 -5.46 6.22 39.47
N GLY A 119 -6.39 7.18 39.45
CA GLY A 119 -6.98 7.70 38.23
C GLY A 119 -5.94 8.36 37.32
N ALA A 120 -4.99 9.12 37.89
CA ALA A 120 -3.89 9.73 37.14
C ALA A 120 -2.97 8.67 36.53
N ALA A 121 -2.63 7.64 37.30
CA ALA A 121 -1.81 6.54 36.82
C ALA A 121 -2.51 5.78 35.67
N VAL A 122 -3.81 5.51 35.78
CA VAL A 122 -4.59 4.87 34.71
C VAL A 122 -4.66 5.76 33.47
N ALA A 123 -4.93 7.04 33.62
CA ALA A 123 -5.04 7.97 32.49
C ALA A 123 -3.71 8.12 31.74
N ILE A 124 -2.60 8.30 32.46
CA ILE A 124 -1.26 8.43 31.85
C ILE A 124 -0.81 7.08 31.29
N GLY A 125 -0.97 5.99 32.04
CA GLY A 125 -0.54 4.66 31.62
C GLY A 125 -1.24 4.19 30.34
N SER A 126 -2.55 4.39 30.25
CA SER A 126 -3.32 4.08 29.05
C SER A 126 -2.98 5.00 27.87
N ALA A 127 -2.70 6.28 28.13
CA ALA A 127 -2.26 7.21 27.09
C ALA A 127 -0.94 6.76 26.45
N VAL A 128 0.05 6.38 27.29
CA VAL A 128 1.36 5.89 26.84
C VAL A 128 1.22 4.56 26.12
N LEU A 129 0.54 3.58 26.73
CA LEU A 129 0.38 2.25 26.15
C LEU A 129 -0.38 2.31 24.82
N GLY A 130 -1.51 3.00 24.80
CA GLY A 130 -2.32 3.20 23.60
C GLY A 130 -1.54 3.92 22.49
N GLY A 131 -0.76 4.94 22.85
CA GLY A 131 0.13 5.66 21.93
C GLY A 131 1.19 4.75 21.31
N ILE A 132 1.86 3.90 22.10
CA ILE A 132 2.87 2.95 21.59
C ILE A 132 2.24 1.98 20.59
N VAL A 133 1.10 1.37 20.93
CA VAL A 133 0.39 0.45 20.05
C VAL A 133 -0.02 1.15 18.75
N ALA A 134 -0.48 2.40 18.85
CA ALA A 134 -0.85 3.19 17.68
C ALA A 134 0.33 3.49 16.76
N ILE A 135 1.50 3.80 17.33
CA ILE A 135 2.76 4.02 16.60
C ILE A 135 3.21 2.73 15.89
N VAL A 136 3.13 1.58 16.56
CA VAL A 136 3.45 0.28 15.93
C VAL A 136 2.52 0.03 14.73
N GLY A 137 1.22 0.27 14.89
CA GLY A 137 0.25 0.15 13.81
C GLY A 137 0.56 1.07 12.64
N ALA A 138 0.91 2.33 12.91
CA ALA A 138 1.31 3.31 11.89
C ALA A 138 2.56 2.87 11.11
N ASN A 139 3.55 2.27 11.80
CA ASN A 139 4.74 1.72 11.15
C ASN A 139 4.42 0.54 10.23
N LEU A 140 3.51 -0.35 10.63
CA LEU A 140 3.05 -1.46 9.78
C LEU A 140 2.35 -0.93 8.51
N ILE A 141 1.49 0.08 8.65
CA ILE A 141 0.86 0.77 7.52
C ILE A 141 1.93 1.42 6.62
N ALA A 142 2.94 2.08 7.19
CA ALA A 142 4.01 2.69 6.40
C ALA A 142 4.79 1.66 5.58
N LYS A 143 5.09 0.49 6.15
CA LYS A 143 5.78 -0.63 5.47
C LYS A 143 4.95 -1.31 4.39
N SER A 144 3.62 -1.29 4.49
CA SER A 144 2.75 -1.90 3.47
C SER A 144 2.88 -1.25 2.08
N ARG A 145 3.12 0.07 2.03
CA ARG A 145 3.19 0.84 0.78
C ARG A 145 4.36 0.42 -0.13
N PRO A 146 5.63 0.41 0.33
CA PRO A 146 6.73 -0.04 -0.51
C PRO A 146 6.57 -1.50 -0.94
N ALA A 147 6.04 -2.38 -0.08
CA ALA A 147 5.79 -3.78 -0.45
C ALA A 147 4.79 -3.92 -1.61
N ALA A 148 3.72 -3.11 -1.62
CA ALA A 148 2.76 -3.07 -2.73
C ALA A 148 3.39 -2.51 -4.02
N LEU A 149 4.22 -1.47 -3.91
CA LEU A 149 4.95 -0.91 -5.05
C LEU A 149 5.92 -1.95 -5.65
N ASP A 150 6.69 -2.63 -4.81
CA ASP A 150 7.60 -3.71 -5.20
C ASP A 150 6.87 -4.84 -5.93
N ALA A 151 5.71 -5.26 -5.43
CA ALA A 151 4.91 -6.30 -6.07
C ALA A 151 4.51 -5.92 -7.50
N VAL A 152 4.06 -4.68 -7.71
CA VAL A 152 3.72 -4.17 -9.05
C VAL A 152 4.95 -4.06 -9.95
N ASN A 153 6.08 -3.60 -9.41
CA ASN A 153 7.33 -3.52 -10.17
C ASN A 153 7.81 -4.92 -10.61
N MET A 154 7.86 -5.89 -9.70
CA MET A 154 8.23 -7.27 -10.00
C MET A 154 7.33 -7.89 -11.08
N TYR A 155 6.02 -7.65 -10.99
CA TYR A 155 5.07 -8.11 -12.00
C TYR A 155 5.34 -7.47 -13.37
N ASN A 156 5.53 -6.14 -13.41
CA ASN A 156 5.75 -5.41 -14.66
C ASN A 156 7.10 -5.75 -15.30
N ASP A 157 8.16 -5.96 -14.51
CA ASP A 157 9.48 -6.38 -14.98
C ASP A 157 9.43 -7.79 -15.56
N HIS A 158 8.76 -8.71 -14.87
CA HIS A 158 8.55 -10.07 -15.36
C HIS A 158 7.75 -10.08 -16.66
N TYR A 159 6.69 -9.27 -16.75
CA TYR A 159 5.91 -9.09 -17.97
C TYR A 159 6.77 -8.51 -19.10
N ALA A 160 7.59 -7.50 -18.83
CA ALA A 160 8.46 -6.87 -19.82
C ALA A 160 9.46 -7.88 -20.42
N ALA A 161 10.03 -8.74 -19.58
CA ALA A 161 11.00 -9.77 -19.97
C ALA A 161 10.37 -10.94 -20.73
N THR A 162 9.24 -11.47 -20.27
CA THR A 162 8.69 -12.75 -20.76
C THR A 162 7.49 -12.59 -21.70
N ARG A 163 6.77 -11.46 -21.59
CA ARG A 163 5.41 -11.27 -22.14
C ARG A 163 4.40 -12.35 -21.67
N ALA A 164 4.75 -13.13 -20.65
CA ALA A 164 3.85 -14.01 -19.93
C ALA A 164 3.03 -13.19 -18.91
N CYS A 165 1.89 -13.71 -18.45
CA CYS A 165 0.88 -12.99 -17.65
C CYS A 165 -0.09 -12.08 -18.44
N ARG A 166 -0.82 -12.66 -19.41
CA ARG A 166 -1.95 -11.95 -20.05
C ARG A 166 -3.10 -11.79 -19.05
N GLY A 167 -3.85 -10.69 -19.17
CA GLY A 167 -4.70 -10.15 -18.10
C GLY A 167 -5.85 -11.03 -17.61
N PHE A 168 -6.47 -10.60 -16.51
CA PHE A 168 -7.74 -11.15 -16.01
C PHE A 168 -8.81 -11.04 -17.09
N GLY A 169 -9.24 -12.17 -17.63
CA GLY A 169 -10.30 -12.24 -18.64
C GLY A 169 -9.84 -12.08 -20.09
N GLU A 170 -8.53 -12.02 -20.37
CA GLU A 170 -8.05 -12.07 -21.75
C GLU A 170 -8.11 -13.52 -22.25
N LYS A 171 -9.27 -13.87 -22.83
CA LYS A 171 -9.40 -15.10 -23.62
C LYS A 171 -8.25 -15.10 -24.63
N ARG A 172 -7.45 -16.17 -24.66
CA ARG A 172 -6.43 -16.40 -25.69
C ARG A 172 -7.00 -15.93 -27.03
N PRO A 173 -6.41 -14.96 -27.75
CA PRO A 173 -6.56 -15.00 -29.19
C PRO A 173 -6.09 -16.38 -29.59
N LEU A 174 -7.02 -17.20 -30.11
CA LEU A 174 -6.72 -18.46 -30.78
C LEU A 174 -5.49 -18.17 -31.63
N GLY A 175 -4.38 -18.83 -31.30
CA GLY A 175 -3.04 -18.36 -31.64
C GLY A 175 -2.85 -18.08 -33.13
N PRO A 176 -1.75 -17.41 -33.53
CA PRO A 176 -1.32 -17.54 -34.92
C PRO A 176 -1.21 -19.04 -35.18
N ARG A 177 -1.99 -19.53 -36.17
CA ARG A 177 -1.83 -20.89 -36.67
C ARG A 177 -0.33 -21.08 -36.82
N VAL A 178 0.22 -22.02 -36.08
CA VAL A 178 1.54 -22.56 -36.38
C VAL A 178 1.37 -23.17 -37.76
N GLY A 179 1.58 -22.34 -38.78
CA GLY A 179 1.80 -22.79 -40.12
C GLY A 179 2.98 -23.73 -39.96
N LYS A 180 2.72 -25.02 -40.19
CA LYS A 180 3.75 -26.04 -40.30
C LYS A 180 4.80 -25.46 -41.25
N ALA A 181 5.88 -24.93 -40.69
CA ALA A 181 7.06 -24.59 -41.44
C ALA A 181 7.59 -25.94 -41.91
N SER A 182 7.16 -26.30 -43.11
CA SER A 182 7.70 -27.38 -43.91
C SER A 182 9.21 -27.38 -43.72
N LEU A 183 9.72 -28.41 -43.04
CA LEU A 183 11.11 -28.84 -43.15
C LEU A 183 11.37 -29.09 -44.64
N ARG A 184 11.81 -28.06 -45.36
CA ARG A 184 12.35 -28.18 -46.70
C ARG A 184 13.86 -28.05 -46.57
N MET A 185 14.47 -29.18 -46.23
CA MET A 185 15.67 -29.73 -46.87
C MET A 185 16.58 -28.66 -47.50
N ARG A 186 17.63 -28.26 -46.79
CA ARG A 186 18.83 -27.66 -47.40
C ARG A 186 19.97 -28.67 -47.34
N SER A 187 19.89 -29.67 -48.21
CA SER A 187 20.95 -30.60 -48.57
C SER A 187 21.70 -30.07 -49.81
N SER A 188 22.40 -28.93 -49.72
CA SER A 188 23.10 -28.40 -50.91
C SER A 188 24.41 -27.64 -50.63
N LEU A 189 25.08 -27.86 -49.49
CA LEU A 189 26.34 -27.16 -49.18
C LEU A 189 27.53 -28.08 -48.89
N VAL A 190 27.55 -29.28 -49.48
CA VAL A 190 28.71 -30.21 -49.38
C VAL A 190 29.43 -30.43 -50.72
N GLU A 191 28.96 -29.85 -51.84
CA GLU A 191 29.49 -30.22 -53.17
C GLU A 191 30.18 -29.09 -53.96
N ARG A 192 30.96 -28.24 -53.28
CA ARG A 192 31.88 -27.30 -53.96
C ARG A 192 33.20 -27.10 -53.20
N ARG A 193 33.91 -28.19 -52.91
CA ARG A 193 35.29 -28.11 -52.41
C ARG A 193 36.25 -29.15 -52.99
N ALA A 194 35.95 -29.66 -54.18
CA ALA A 194 36.85 -30.53 -54.92
C ALA A 194 36.79 -30.21 -56.43
N ARG A 195 37.34 -29.05 -56.81
CA ARG A 195 37.97 -28.79 -58.11
C ARG A 195 39.02 -27.71 -57.92
#